data_AF-A0A8J8DIU6-F1
#
_entry.id   AF-A0A8J8DIU6-F1
#
_cell.length_a   1.000
_cell.length_b   1.000
_cell.length_c   1.000
_cell.angle_alpha   90.00
_cell.angle_beta   90.00
_cell.angle_gamma   90.00
#
_symmetry.space_group_name_H-M   'P 1'
#
loop_
_entity.id
_entity.type
_entity.pdbx_description
1 polymer ?
#
loop_
_entity_poly.entity_id
_entity_poly.type
_entity_poly.pdbx_seq_one_letter_code
_entity_poly.pdbx_strand_id
1 'polypeptide(L)'
;MVSKLLALEAYPSLRDLDFRILRGVELNMRHHRWVPLEDIARFARVDVETASFRLGKLDDLSLVRRRSDIGYIGYQLTIHGYDVLAIRALAKKGVVEAISTTQIGVGKDADVYVGVTPSGEKVAVKFNRIGGRTASRKAAYHGDVFADKRHTSWLYVSRLIAKKEYEALTLLSPIASVPRPVAWNRHVIVMEFIEGTELAEIRDTDISTEEARELLDAVLDEYLKIVRFGIVHSDMSEFNVVLTHDGGVLIIDWAQYITTARPESYELLKRDITVLLNAFRRRWRVNKRFEDVWPNFEKAWLESRGEG
;
A
#
# COMPACT_ATOMS: atom_id res chain seq x y z
N MET A 1 -8.48 -18.69 4.07
CA MET A 1 -8.81 -18.83 2.63
C MET A 1 -7.93 -17.83 1.92
N VAL A 2 -6.89 -18.27 1.22
CA VAL A 2 -5.99 -17.37 0.46
C VAL A 2 -6.87 -16.55 -0.48
N SER A 3 -6.85 -15.22 -0.33
CA SER A 3 -7.60 -14.34 -1.22
C SER A 3 -6.96 -14.44 -2.60
N LYS A 4 -7.44 -15.37 -3.43
CA LYS A 4 -7.00 -15.48 -4.82
C LYS A 4 -7.21 -14.12 -5.48
N LEU A 5 -6.17 -13.60 -6.12
CA LEU A 5 -6.26 -12.40 -6.93
C LEU A 5 -7.10 -12.71 -8.18
N LEU A 6 -8.44 -12.64 -8.07
CA LEU A 6 -9.40 -12.93 -9.15
C LEU A 6 -9.09 -12.14 -10.44
N ALA A 7 -8.44 -10.99 -10.28
CA ALA A 7 -7.94 -10.20 -11.39
C ALA A 7 -6.98 -10.98 -12.30
N LEU A 8 -6.08 -11.80 -11.75
CA LEU A 8 -5.15 -12.63 -12.53
C LEU A 8 -5.86 -13.78 -13.24
N GLU A 9 -6.93 -14.33 -12.67
CA GLU A 9 -7.73 -15.37 -13.31
C GLU A 9 -8.57 -14.80 -14.46
N ALA A 10 -9.13 -13.60 -14.28
CA ALA A 10 -9.90 -12.91 -15.31
C ALA A 10 -9.03 -12.38 -16.45
N TYR A 11 -7.82 -11.89 -16.16
CA TYR A 11 -6.98 -11.13 -17.09
C TYR A 11 -6.77 -11.78 -18.47
N PRO A 12 -6.46 -13.10 -18.59
CA PRO A 12 -6.23 -13.74 -19.89
C PRO A 12 -7.47 -13.75 -20.81
N SER A 13 -8.67 -13.63 -20.25
CA SER A 13 -9.93 -13.60 -21.01
C SER A 13 -10.30 -12.21 -21.52
N LEU A 14 -9.59 -11.16 -21.07
CA LEU A 14 -9.92 -9.77 -21.35
C LEU A 14 -9.29 -9.28 -22.66
N ARG A 15 -10.09 -8.55 -23.44
CA ARG A 15 -9.71 -7.92 -24.71
C ARG A 15 -9.48 -6.43 -24.52
N ASP A 16 -8.82 -5.79 -25.48
CA ASP A 16 -8.56 -4.35 -25.47
C ASP A 16 -9.81 -3.48 -25.27
N LEU A 17 -10.93 -3.91 -25.85
CA LEU A 17 -12.23 -3.26 -25.65
C LEU A 17 -12.70 -3.30 -24.19
N ASP A 18 -12.45 -4.40 -23.46
CA ASP A 18 -12.86 -4.50 -22.05
C ASP A 18 -12.14 -3.48 -21.19
N PHE A 19 -10.84 -3.33 -21.39
CA PHE A 19 -10.08 -2.35 -20.65
C PHE A 19 -10.50 -0.93 -20.99
N ARG A 20 -10.94 -0.67 -22.22
CA ARG A 20 -11.54 0.62 -22.59
C ARG A 20 -12.89 0.83 -21.90
N ILE A 21 -13.73 -0.20 -21.81
CA ILE A 21 -15.02 -0.17 -21.09
C ILE A 21 -14.81 0.05 -19.58
N LEU A 22 -13.94 -0.75 -18.94
CA LEU A 22 -13.58 -0.63 -17.53
C LEU A 22 -13.03 0.77 -17.21
N ARG A 23 -12.19 1.33 -18.09
CA ARG A 23 -11.70 2.70 -17.96
C ARG A 23 -12.82 3.74 -18.10
N GLY A 24 -13.82 3.48 -18.93
CA GLY A 24 -15.02 4.29 -19.04
C GLY A 24 -15.85 4.30 -17.75
N VAL A 25 -15.97 3.15 -17.09
CA VAL A 25 -16.58 3.07 -15.75
C VAL A 25 -15.74 3.88 -14.75
N GLU A 26 -14.44 3.57 -14.63
CA GLU A 26 -13.52 4.23 -13.67
C GLU A 26 -13.57 5.77 -13.77
N LEU A 27 -13.43 6.33 -14.97
CA LEU A 27 -13.34 7.78 -15.16
C LEU A 27 -14.65 8.50 -14.95
N ASN A 28 -15.79 7.83 -15.14
CA ASN A 28 -17.11 8.41 -14.92
C ASN A 28 -17.61 8.24 -13.48
N MET A 29 -17.00 7.35 -12.68
CA MET A 29 -17.30 7.21 -11.24
C MET A 29 -16.97 8.45 -10.40
N ARG A 30 -16.23 9.42 -10.96
CA ARG A 30 -16.01 10.74 -10.33
C ARG A 30 -17.26 11.62 -10.32
N HIS A 31 -18.16 11.39 -11.26
CA HIS A 31 -19.40 12.17 -11.48
C HIS A 31 -20.64 11.39 -11.08
N HIS A 32 -20.58 10.06 -11.14
CA HIS A 32 -21.70 9.17 -10.89
C HIS A 32 -21.36 8.16 -9.81
N ARG A 33 -22.31 7.91 -8.90
CA ARG A 33 -22.23 6.73 -8.04
C ARG A 33 -22.35 5.47 -8.89
N TRP A 34 -23.40 5.34 -9.71
CA TRP A 34 -23.56 4.27 -10.69
C TRP A 34 -23.45 4.89 -12.08
N VAL A 35 -22.47 4.48 -12.88
CA VAL A 35 -22.21 5.08 -14.20
C VAL A 35 -23.25 4.56 -15.20
N PRO A 36 -24.01 5.44 -15.87
CA PRO A 36 -24.99 5.03 -16.88
C PRO A 36 -24.36 4.23 -18.02
N LEU A 37 -25.06 3.20 -18.50
CA LEU A 37 -24.62 2.36 -19.62
C LEU A 37 -24.28 3.20 -20.87
N GLU A 38 -25.09 4.20 -21.17
CA GLU A 38 -24.95 5.09 -22.33
C GLU A 38 -23.66 5.91 -22.26
N ASP A 39 -23.27 6.36 -21.06
CA ASP A 39 -22.02 7.10 -20.85
C ASP A 39 -20.80 6.20 -21.03
N ILE A 40 -20.89 4.93 -20.60
CA ILE A 40 -19.83 3.93 -20.81
C ILE A 40 -19.68 3.62 -22.30
N ALA A 41 -20.79 3.40 -23.01
CA ALA A 41 -20.81 3.15 -24.44
C ALA A 41 -20.21 4.32 -25.23
N ARG A 42 -20.62 5.56 -24.91
CA ARG A 42 -20.08 6.79 -25.49
C ARG A 42 -18.58 6.92 -25.26
N PHE A 43 -18.11 6.66 -24.04
CA PHE A 43 -16.67 6.70 -23.72
C PHE A 43 -15.89 5.63 -24.50
N ALA A 44 -16.42 4.41 -24.57
CA ALA A 44 -15.77 3.29 -25.23
C ALA A 44 -15.84 3.35 -26.76
N ARG A 45 -16.64 4.28 -27.32
CA ARG A 45 -16.90 4.45 -28.75
C ARG A 45 -17.49 3.19 -29.39
N VAL A 46 -18.47 2.61 -28.71
CA VAL A 46 -19.27 1.47 -29.18
C VAL A 46 -20.74 1.77 -28.99
N ASP A 47 -21.61 1.03 -29.67
CA ASP A 47 -23.05 1.09 -29.43
C ASP A 47 -23.42 0.51 -28.05
N VAL A 48 -24.65 0.82 -27.61
CA VAL A 48 -25.17 0.45 -26.29
C VAL A 48 -25.30 -1.08 -26.13
N GLU A 49 -25.64 -1.79 -27.20
CA GLU A 49 -25.81 -3.25 -27.19
C GLU A 49 -24.47 -3.95 -26.96
N THR A 50 -23.44 -3.55 -27.72
CA THR A 50 -22.06 -4.01 -27.56
C THR A 50 -21.54 -3.71 -26.16
N ALA A 51 -21.74 -2.50 -25.65
CA ALA A 51 -21.33 -2.13 -24.29
C ALA A 51 -22.03 -3.01 -23.24
N SER A 52 -23.35 -3.20 -23.37
CA SER A 52 -24.17 -4.01 -22.47
C SER A 52 -23.70 -5.47 -22.44
N PHE A 53 -23.49 -6.07 -23.61
CA PHE A 53 -22.99 -7.45 -23.72
C PHE A 53 -21.62 -7.63 -23.07
N ARG A 54 -20.68 -6.71 -23.29
CA ARG A 54 -19.35 -6.77 -22.67
C ARG A 54 -19.43 -6.54 -21.16
N LEU A 55 -20.22 -5.57 -20.71
CA LEU A 55 -20.41 -5.30 -19.29
C LEU A 55 -21.05 -6.48 -18.56
N GLY A 56 -21.97 -7.23 -19.20
CA GLY A 56 -22.50 -8.49 -18.65
C GLY A 56 -21.38 -9.51 -18.38
N LYS A 57 -20.50 -9.73 -19.36
CA LYS A 57 -19.33 -10.61 -19.16
C LYS A 57 -18.37 -10.12 -18.07
N LEU A 58 -18.19 -8.80 -17.96
CA LEU A 58 -17.35 -8.22 -16.92
C LEU A 58 -17.99 -8.31 -15.52
N ASP A 59 -19.32 -8.30 -15.44
CA ASP A 59 -20.09 -8.52 -14.21
C ASP A 59 -19.99 -9.99 -13.77
N ASP A 60 -20.08 -10.95 -14.72
CA ASP A 60 -19.87 -12.38 -14.47
C ASP A 60 -18.47 -12.67 -13.90
N LEU A 61 -17.46 -11.92 -14.37
CA LEU A 61 -16.08 -11.97 -13.87
C LEU A 61 -15.87 -11.14 -12.59
N SER A 62 -16.94 -10.56 -12.02
CA SER A 62 -16.90 -9.70 -10.83
C SER A 62 -15.97 -8.48 -10.96
N LEU A 63 -15.74 -7.98 -12.18
CA LEU A 63 -14.91 -6.80 -12.46
C LEU A 63 -15.72 -5.49 -12.40
N VAL A 64 -17.01 -5.58 -12.72
CA VAL A 64 -17.98 -4.52 -12.48
C VAL A 64 -19.12 -5.08 -11.64
N ARG A 65 -19.97 -4.18 -11.13
CA ARG A 65 -21.25 -4.51 -10.55
C ARG A 65 -22.34 -3.80 -11.34
N ARG A 66 -23.34 -4.52 -11.81
CA ARG A 66 -24.54 -3.96 -12.44
C ARG A 66 -25.60 -3.55 -11.41
N ARG A 67 -26.36 -2.51 -11.74
CA ARG A 67 -27.58 -2.11 -11.02
C ARG A 67 -28.65 -1.58 -11.98
N SER A 68 -29.91 -1.93 -11.74
CA SER A 68 -31.04 -1.57 -12.62
C SER A 68 -32.30 -1.09 -11.89
N ASP A 69 -32.32 -1.12 -10.56
CA ASP A 69 -33.41 -0.65 -9.68
C ASP A 69 -33.40 0.87 -9.44
N ILE A 70 -32.59 1.62 -10.20
CA ILE A 70 -32.34 3.06 -9.99
C ILE A 70 -32.91 3.96 -11.11
N GLY A 71 -33.84 3.44 -11.90
CA GLY A 71 -34.45 4.15 -13.03
C GLY A 71 -33.62 4.15 -14.33
N TYR A 72 -32.40 3.60 -14.29
CA TYR A 72 -31.54 3.34 -15.45
C TYR A 72 -30.61 2.17 -15.16
N ILE A 73 -29.95 1.63 -16.19
CA ILE A 73 -28.91 0.62 -16.03
C ILE A 73 -27.58 1.33 -15.74
N GLY A 74 -27.04 1.09 -14.54
CA GLY A 74 -25.78 1.66 -14.10
C GLY A 74 -24.76 0.60 -13.69
N TYR A 75 -23.48 0.98 -13.74
CA TYR A 75 -22.37 0.11 -13.35
C TYR A 75 -21.40 0.80 -12.39
N GLN A 76 -20.78 0.01 -11.52
CA GLN A 76 -19.66 0.42 -10.68
C GLN A 76 -18.48 -0.52 -10.88
N LEU A 77 -17.26 0.01 -10.78
CA LEU A 77 -16.07 -0.82 -10.75
C LEU A 77 -15.96 -1.54 -9.40
N THR A 78 -15.62 -2.82 -9.42
CA THR A 78 -15.26 -3.56 -8.21
C THR A 78 -13.77 -3.36 -7.90
N ILE A 79 -13.30 -3.90 -6.76
CA ILE A 79 -11.86 -3.94 -6.48
C ILE A 79 -11.09 -4.78 -7.51
N HIS A 80 -11.67 -5.88 -8.01
CA HIS A 80 -11.05 -6.73 -9.03
C HIS A 80 -10.98 -6.03 -10.39
N GLY A 81 -12.00 -5.26 -10.76
CA GLY A 81 -11.96 -4.39 -11.93
C GLY A 81 -10.87 -3.34 -11.84
N TYR A 82 -10.59 -2.84 -10.64
CA TYR A 82 -9.52 -1.88 -10.38
C TYR A 82 -8.13 -2.53 -10.46
N ASP A 83 -8.00 -3.76 -9.97
CA ASP A 83 -6.78 -4.57 -10.07
C ASP A 83 -6.39 -4.81 -11.54
N VAL A 84 -7.31 -5.30 -12.37
CA VAL A 84 -6.99 -5.59 -13.79
C VAL A 84 -6.55 -4.33 -14.56
N LEU A 85 -7.13 -3.17 -14.24
CA LEU A 85 -6.73 -1.89 -14.82
C LEU A 85 -5.34 -1.45 -14.37
N ALA A 86 -4.97 -1.69 -13.11
CA ALA A 86 -3.65 -1.41 -12.58
C ALA A 86 -2.59 -2.34 -13.19
N ILE A 87 -2.86 -3.65 -13.18
CA ILE A 87 -2.01 -4.69 -13.79
C ILE A 87 -1.74 -4.35 -15.25
N ARG A 88 -2.78 -4.05 -16.05
CA ARG A 88 -2.58 -3.70 -17.46
C ARG A 88 -1.74 -2.44 -17.66
N ALA A 89 -1.89 -1.45 -16.80
CA ALA A 89 -1.11 -0.22 -16.89
C ALA A 89 0.38 -0.47 -16.58
N LEU A 90 0.67 -1.32 -15.60
CA LEU A 90 2.05 -1.71 -15.25
C LEU A 90 2.66 -2.59 -16.35
N ALA A 91 1.92 -3.56 -16.87
CA ALA A 91 2.35 -4.41 -17.98
C ALA A 91 2.63 -3.62 -19.26
N LYS A 92 1.73 -2.71 -19.66
CA LYS A 92 1.96 -1.85 -20.85
C LYS A 92 3.14 -0.89 -20.72
N LYS A 93 3.56 -0.57 -19.49
CA LYS A 93 4.75 0.24 -19.22
C LYS A 93 6.05 -0.60 -19.17
N GLY A 94 5.97 -1.92 -19.31
CA GLY A 94 7.11 -2.81 -19.17
C GLY A 94 7.63 -2.91 -17.73
N VAL A 95 6.80 -2.60 -16.72
CA VAL A 95 7.21 -2.68 -15.31
C VAL A 95 7.09 -4.09 -14.76
N VAL A 96 6.03 -4.80 -15.15
CA VAL A 96 5.74 -6.17 -14.69
C VAL A 96 5.30 -7.00 -15.89
N GLU A 97 5.97 -8.13 -16.12
CA GLU A 97 5.62 -9.12 -17.13
C GLU A 97 4.65 -10.18 -16.56
N ALA A 98 4.95 -10.67 -15.36
CA ALA A 98 4.15 -11.69 -14.68
C ALA A 98 3.97 -11.38 -13.20
N ILE A 99 2.86 -11.84 -12.61
CA ILE A 99 2.60 -11.80 -11.17
C ILE A 99 2.29 -13.22 -10.72
N SER A 100 2.98 -13.69 -9.69
CA SER A 100 2.74 -14.99 -9.06
C SER A 100 1.33 -15.05 -8.49
N THR A 101 0.71 -16.24 -8.58
CA THR A 101 -0.57 -16.51 -7.91
C THR A 101 -0.42 -16.71 -6.41
N THR A 102 0.80 -16.92 -5.93
CA THR A 102 1.09 -17.10 -4.50
C THR A 102 1.39 -15.75 -3.87
N GLN A 103 0.59 -15.41 -2.87
CA GLN A 103 0.77 -14.25 -2.02
C GLN A 103 1.94 -14.49 -1.07
N ILE A 104 2.83 -13.50 -0.93
CA ILE A 104 4.00 -13.55 -0.03
C ILE A 104 3.80 -12.77 1.26
N GLY A 105 2.91 -11.78 1.25
CA GLY A 105 2.57 -10.98 2.43
C GLY A 105 1.07 -10.74 2.49
N VAL A 106 0.46 -11.13 3.61
CA VAL A 106 -0.95 -10.85 3.92
C VAL A 106 -1.01 -9.78 5.00
N GLY A 107 -1.04 -8.52 4.57
CA GLY A 107 -1.31 -7.41 5.48
C GLY A 107 -2.82 -7.26 5.69
N LYS A 108 -3.24 -6.78 6.86
CA LYS A 108 -4.65 -6.44 7.14
C LYS A 108 -5.25 -5.46 6.11
N ASP A 109 -4.40 -4.61 5.53
CA ASP A 109 -4.77 -3.54 4.62
C ASP A 109 -4.05 -3.61 3.25
N ALA A 110 -3.35 -4.70 2.94
CA ALA A 110 -2.67 -4.86 1.64
C ALA A 110 -2.41 -6.34 1.29
N ASP A 111 -2.47 -6.64 -0.01
CA ASP A 111 -2.01 -7.92 -0.55
C ASP A 111 -0.67 -7.73 -1.28
N VAL A 112 0.34 -8.52 -0.95
CA VAL A 112 1.66 -8.44 -1.60
C VAL A 112 1.95 -9.73 -2.37
N TYR A 113 2.28 -9.59 -3.65
CA TYR A 113 2.62 -10.69 -4.55
C TYR A 113 4.03 -10.53 -5.10
N VAL A 114 4.69 -11.63 -5.45
CA VAL A 114 5.90 -11.59 -6.28
C VAL A 114 5.49 -11.29 -7.72
N GLY A 115 6.13 -10.31 -8.33
CA GLY A 115 6.12 -10.07 -9.77
C GLY A 115 7.49 -10.34 -10.39
N VAL A 116 7.51 -10.44 -11.70
CA VAL A 116 8.72 -10.54 -12.52
C VAL A 116 8.69 -9.44 -13.57
N THR A 117 9.78 -8.69 -13.70
CA THR A 117 9.95 -7.67 -14.75
C THR A 117 10.24 -8.33 -16.11
N PRO A 118 10.15 -7.61 -17.24
CA PRO A 118 10.57 -8.14 -18.54
C PRO A 118 12.06 -8.52 -18.62
N SER A 119 12.90 -8.02 -17.71
CA SER A 119 14.31 -8.41 -17.58
C SER A 119 14.52 -9.70 -16.77
N GLY A 120 13.45 -10.28 -16.20
CA GLY A 120 13.52 -11.47 -15.35
C GLY A 120 13.81 -11.20 -13.87
N GLU A 121 13.84 -9.93 -13.45
CA GLU A 121 14.11 -9.55 -12.05
C GLU A 121 12.84 -9.68 -11.20
N LYS A 122 12.99 -10.15 -9.95
CA LYS A 122 11.88 -10.21 -8.99
C LYS A 122 11.53 -8.82 -8.47
N VAL A 123 10.24 -8.53 -8.36
CA VAL A 123 9.69 -7.32 -7.73
C VAL A 123 8.56 -7.68 -6.76
N ALA A 124 8.32 -6.86 -5.76
CA ALA A 124 7.13 -6.95 -4.92
C ALA A 124 6.01 -6.07 -5.52
N VAL A 125 4.82 -6.65 -5.69
CA VAL A 125 3.61 -5.96 -6.17
C VAL A 125 2.59 -5.88 -5.04
N LYS A 126 2.51 -4.70 -4.41
CA LYS A 126 1.62 -4.41 -3.27
C LYS A 126 0.32 -3.78 -3.75
N PHE A 127 -0.80 -4.47 -3.54
CA PHE A 127 -2.16 -3.98 -3.76
C PHE A 127 -2.73 -3.43 -2.45
N ASN A 128 -2.98 -2.12 -2.39
CA ASN A 128 -3.54 -1.49 -1.20
C ASN A 128 -5.05 -1.77 -1.06
N ARG A 129 -5.45 -2.47 0.01
CA ARG A 129 -6.82 -2.91 0.28
C ARG A 129 -7.39 -2.17 1.49
N ILE A 130 -8.27 -1.21 1.26
CA ILE A 130 -8.99 -0.59 2.37
C ILE A 130 -10.38 -1.20 2.47
N GLY A 131 -10.62 -1.96 3.54
CA GLY A 131 -11.96 -2.49 3.84
C GLY A 131 -12.96 -1.37 4.14
N GLY A 132 -14.25 -1.56 3.82
CA GLY A 132 -15.27 -0.51 3.93
C GLY A 132 -15.43 0.14 5.31
N ARG A 133 -15.21 -0.61 6.41
CA ARG A 133 -15.22 -0.05 7.79
C ARG A 133 -13.91 0.66 8.16
N THR A 134 -12.78 0.20 7.62
CA THR A 134 -11.45 0.82 7.81
C THR A 134 -11.33 2.12 7.00
N ALA A 135 -11.99 2.18 5.83
CA ALA A 135 -12.04 3.36 4.96
C ALA A 135 -12.63 4.58 5.67
N SER A 136 -13.73 4.42 6.42
CA SER A 136 -14.33 5.54 7.16
C SER A 136 -13.45 6.06 8.29
N ARG A 137 -12.69 5.17 8.97
CA ARG A 137 -11.73 5.58 10.02
C ARG A 137 -10.46 6.20 9.44
N LYS A 138 -9.88 5.60 8.38
CA LYS A 138 -8.69 6.16 7.71
C LYS A 138 -9.01 7.45 6.95
N ALA A 139 -10.23 7.61 6.42
CA ALA A 139 -10.68 8.87 5.82
C ALA A 139 -10.75 10.01 6.85
N ALA A 140 -11.05 9.72 8.12
CA ALA A 140 -10.97 10.70 9.19
C ALA A 140 -9.52 11.10 9.52
N TYR A 141 -8.57 10.16 9.42
CA TYR A 141 -7.13 10.40 9.64
C TYR A 141 -6.44 11.19 8.51
N HIS A 142 -7.03 11.16 7.32
CA HIS A 142 -6.56 11.84 6.11
C HIS A 142 -7.53 12.97 5.69
N GLY A 143 -8.21 13.60 6.66
CA GLY A 143 -9.30 14.55 6.42
C GLY A 143 -8.93 15.74 5.52
N ASP A 144 -7.65 16.12 5.50
CA ASP A 144 -7.07 17.12 4.61
C ASP A 144 -7.11 16.72 3.12
N VAL A 145 -7.01 15.42 2.81
CA VAL A 145 -7.10 14.89 1.45
C VAL A 145 -8.57 14.72 0.99
N PHE A 146 -9.51 14.68 1.94
CA PHE A 146 -10.92 14.33 1.72
C PHE A 146 -11.92 15.49 1.74
N ALA A 147 -11.49 16.71 2.09
CA ALA A 147 -12.37 17.87 2.31
C ALA A 147 -13.23 18.28 1.09
N ASP A 148 -12.76 18.08 -0.15
CA ASP A 148 -13.36 18.67 -1.36
C ASP A 148 -14.11 17.70 -2.31
N LYS A 149 -14.47 16.47 -1.88
CA LYS A 149 -14.95 15.42 -2.82
C LYS A 149 -16.43 15.05 -2.63
N ARG A 150 -17.21 15.23 -3.70
CA ARG A 150 -18.67 14.90 -3.78
C ARG A 150 -19.01 13.41 -3.63
N HIS A 151 -18.09 12.51 -3.98
CA HIS A 151 -18.23 11.06 -3.78
C HIS A 151 -16.85 10.41 -3.61
N THR A 152 -16.59 9.82 -2.44
CA THR A 152 -15.32 9.14 -2.14
C THR A 152 -15.52 7.63 -2.23
N SER A 153 -15.18 7.03 -3.37
CA SER A 153 -15.11 5.58 -3.50
C SER A 153 -13.93 5.04 -2.68
N TRP A 154 -14.07 3.89 -2.02
CA TRP A 154 -12.95 3.22 -1.34
C TRP A 154 -11.78 2.94 -2.28
N LEU A 155 -12.02 2.73 -3.58
CA LEU A 155 -10.97 2.59 -4.60
C LEU A 155 -10.10 3.85 -4.70
N TYR A 156 -10.72 5.02 -4.56
CA TYR A 156 -10.01 6.30 -4.58
C TYR A 156 -9.15 6.48 -3.32
N VAL A 157 -9.65 6.07 -2.16
CA VAL A 157 -8.88 6.07 -0.90
C VAL A 157 -7.69 5.12 -1.01
N SER A 158 -7.88 3.88 -1.50
CA SER A 158 -6.80 2.92 -1.76
C SER A 158 -5.72 3.49 -2.70
N ARG A 159 -6.13 4.23 -3.73
CA ARG A 159 -5.20 4.93 -4.63
C ARG A 159 -4.35 5.98 -3.92
N LEU A 160 -4.96 6.76 -3.02
CA LEU A 160 -4.27 7.82 -2.29
C LEU A 160 -3.26 7.25 -1.29
N ILE A 161 -3.60 6.17 -0.59
CA ILE A 161 -2.66 5.49 0.30
C ILE A 161 -1.48 4.95 -0.50
N ALA A 162 -1.73 4.26 -1.62
CA ALA A 162 -0.66 3.76 -2.47
C ALA A 162 0.24 4.87 -3.02
N LYS A 163 -0.35 6.02 -3.36
CA LYS A 163 0.39 7.21 -3.79
C LYS A 163 1.31 7.70 -2.68
N LYS A 164 0.75 7.90 -1.48
CA LYS A 164 1.46 8.39 -0.30
C LYS A 164 2.63 7.49 0.04
N GLU A 165 2.42 6.17 0.09
CA GLU A 165 3.49 5.21 0.36
C GLU A 165 4.57 5.23 -0.72
N TYR A 166 4.21 5.29 -2.01
CA TYR A 166 5.19 5.42 -3.09
C TYR A 166 6.03 6.70 -2.98
N GLU A 167 5.41 7.83 -2.61
CA GLU A 167 6.10 9.10 -2.36
C GLU A 167 7.08 8.98 -1.18
N ALA A 168 6.69 8.31 -0.09
CA ALA A 168 7.60 8.04 1.03
C ALA A 168 8.80 7.20 0.60
N LEU A 169 8.58 6.07 -0.07
CA LEU A 169 9.67 5.21 -0.55
C LEU A 169 10.61 5.96 -1.49
N THR A 170 10.07 6.86 -2.32
CA THR A 170 10.89 7.68 -3.25
C THR A 170 11.80 8.64 -2.48
N LEU A 171 11.29 9.24 -1.39
CA LEU A 171 12.06 10.14 -0.55
C LEU A 171 13.09 9.41 0.33
N LEU A 172 12.73 8.23 0.84
CA LEU A 172 13.51 7.50 1.84
C LEU A 172 14.56 6.57 1.24
N SER A 173 14.31 5.95 0.09
CA SER A 173 15.24 4.97 -0.51
C SER A 173 16.67 5.46 -0.76
N PRO A 174 16.95 6.76 -0.99
CA PRO A 174 18.34 7.24 -1.11
C PRO A 174 19.07 7.41 0.23
N ILE A 175 18.36 7.43 1.36
CA ILE A 175 18.91 7.82 2.68
C ILE A 175 18.75 6.75 3.76
N ALA A 176 17.82 5.81 3.56
CA ALA A 176 17.43 4.82 4.53
C ALA A 176 17.15 3.46 3.88
N SER A 177 17.28 2.42 4.68
CA SER A 177 17.03 1.03 4.31
C SER A 177 15.52 0.78 4.22
N VAL A 178 14.95 1.10 3.07
CA VAL A 178 13.55 0.87 2.70
C VAL A 178 13.48 0.24 1.31
N PRO A 179 12.38 -0.46 0.95
CA PRO A 179 12.28 -1.04 -0.39
C PRO A 179 12.37 0.02 -1.47
N ARG A 180 13.26 -0.16 -2.47
CA ARG A 180 13.35 0.81 -3.57
C ARG A 180 12.05 0.82 -4.38
N PRO A 181 11.41 1.98 -4.60
CA PRO A 181 10.20 2.06 -5.40
C PRO A 181 10.53 1.90 -6.89
N VAL A 182 9.72 1.13 -7.61
CA VAL A 182 9.88 0.90 -9.07
C VAL A 182 8.80 1.65 -9.84
N ALA A 183 7.53 1.48 -9.46
CA ALA A 183 6.42 2.19 -10.10
C ALA A 183 5.18 2.27 -9.21
N TRP A 184 4.29 3.18 -9.54
CA TRP A 184 2.96 3.28 -8.94
C TRP A 184 1.88 3.40 -10.01
N ASN A 185 0.79 2.66 -9.82
CA ASN A 185 -0.43 2.84 -10.58
C ASN A 185 -1.66 2.53 -9.74
N ARG A 186 -2.61 3.47 -9.68
CA ARG A 186 -3.86 3.31 -8.92
C ARG A 186 -3.55 2.99 -7.46
N HIS A 187 -4.03 1.87 -6.93
CA HIS A 187 -3.76 1.39 -5.58
C HIS A 187 -2.59 0.39 -5.51
N VAL A 188 -1.84 0.24 -6.59
CA VAL A 188 -0.75 -0.74 -6.70
C VAL A 188 0.60 -0.03 -6.71
N ILE A 189 1.51 -0.54 -5.90
CA ILE A 189 2.93 -0.16 -5.86
C ILE A 189 3.74 -1.37 -6.32
N VAL A 190 4.69 -1.12 -7.21
CA VAL A 190 5.77 -2.06 -7.54
C VAL A 190 7.03 -1.53 -6.89
N MET A 191 7.70 -2.36 -6.12
CA MET A 191 8.93 -2.03 -5.41
C MET A 191 9.89 -3.23 -5.44
N GLU A 192 11.10 -3.00 -4.97
CA GLU A 192 12.11 -4.04 -4.79
C GLU A 192 11.56 -5.23 -4.01
N PHE A 193 11.85 -6.43 -4.50
CA PHE A 193 11.57 -7.65 -3.75
C PHE A 193 12.67 -7.85 -2.71
N ILE A 194 12.28 -7.89 -1.45
CA ILE A 194 13.20 -8.07 -0.33
C ILE A 194 13.15 -9.54 0.12
N GLU A 195 14.29 -10.22 0.05
CA GLU A 195 14.45 -11.56 0.61
C GLU A 195 14.89 -11.41 2.08
N GLY A 196 13.97 -11.74 2.99
CA GLY A 196 14.17 -11.57 4.42
C GLY A 196 13.02 -12.12 5.24
N THR A 197 13.16 -11.98 6.56
CA THR A 197 12.19 -12.46 7.55
C THR A 197 11.64 -11.27 8.33
N GLU A 198 10.32 -11.17 8.47
CA GLU A 198 9.72 -10.15 9.34
C GLU A 198 10.16 -10.39 10.78
N LEU A 199 10.50 -9.32 11.51
CA LEU A 199 10.89 -9.41 12.92
C LEU A 199 9.79 -10.09 13.76
N ALA A 200 8.52 -9.91 13.40
CA ALA A 200 7.38 -10.61 14.00
C ALA A 200 7.49 -12.14 13.92
N GLU A 201 8.08 -12.70 12.86
CA GLU A 201 8.16 -14.15 12.61
C GLU A 201 9.33 -14.84 13.33
N ILE A 202 10.34 -14.08 13.78
CA ILE A 202 11.50 -14.63 14.48
C ILE A 202 11.08 -15.18 15.84
N ARG A 203 11.29 -16.47 16.12
CA ARG A 203 10.86 -17.00 17.43
C ARG A 203 11.70 -16.39 18.54
N ASP A 204 11.08 -16.24 19.71
CA ASP A 204 11.75 -15.67 20.89
C ASP A 204 13.01 -16.47 21.30
N THR A 205 13.12 -17.73 20.88
CA THR A 205 14.26 -18.64 21.11
C THR A 205 15.30 -18.66 19.98
N ASP A 206 15.01 -18.06 18.83
CA ASP A 206 15.89 -18.15 17.65
C ASP A 206 17.11 -17.23 17.76
N ILE A 207 17.05 -16.23 18.64
CA ILE A 207 18.14 -15.28 18.91
C ILE A 207 18.31 -15.09 20.42
N SER A 208 19.55 -14.85 20.83
CA SER A 208 19.91 -14.49 22.20
C SER A 208 19.48 -13.06 22.54
N THR A 209 19.45 -12.74 23.83
CA THR A 209 19.19 -11.37 24.30
C THR A 209 20.24 -10.37 23.80
N GLU A 210 21.48 -10.79 23.55
CA GLU A 210 22.53 -9.92 23.00
C GLU A 210 22.26 -9.61 21.53
N GLU A 211 22.03 -10.62 20.70
CA GLU A 211 21.67 -10.45 19.29
C GLU A 211 20.40 -9.61 19.12
N ALA A 212 19.40 -9.82 19.98
CA ALA A 212 18.19 -8.99 19.99
C ALA A 212 18.47 -7.53 20.38
N ARG A 213 19.47 -7.27 21.24
CA ARG A 213 19.88 -5.91 21.59
C ARG A 213 20.58 -5.23 20.42
N GLU A 214 21.54 -5.91 19.78
CA GLU A 214 22.22 -5.40 18.57
C GLU A 214 21.20 -5.10 17.46
N LEU A 215 20.21 -5.97 17.29
CA LEU A 215 19.16 -5.77 16.32
C LEU A 215 18.25 -4.58 16.64
N LEU A 216 17.85 -4.42 17.91
CA LEU A 216 17.09 -3.23 18.33
C LEU A 216 17.87 -1.95 18.01
N ASP A 217 19.19 -1.97 18.22
CA ASP A 217 20.04 -0.81 18.01
C ASP A 217 20.14 -0.47 16.51
N ALA A 218 20.30 -1.48 15.66
CA ALA A 218 20.23 -1.32 14.21
C ALA A 218 18.88 -0.73 13.74
N VAL A 219 17.75 -1.20 14.29
CA VAL A 219 16.41 -0.66 13.96
C VAL A 219 16.28 0.80 14.42
N LEU A 220 16.73 1.11 15.64
CA LEU A 220 16.66 2.47 16.18
C LEU A 220 17.55 3.44 15.39
N ASP A 221 18.76 3.04 15.02
CA ASP A 221 19.67 3.85 14.22
C ASP A 221 19.11 4.11 12.81
N GLU A 222 18.53 3.09 12.18
CA GLU A 222 17.85 3.24 10.89
C GLU A 222 16.67 4.21 11.00
N TYR A 223 15.83 4.05 12.03
CA TYR A 223 14.67 4.92 12.22
C TYR A 223 15.06 6.36 12.59
N LEU A 224 16.16 6.54 13.34
CA LEU A 224 16.68 7.85 13.69
C LEU A 224 17.12 8.64 12.45
N LYS A 225 17.74 7.99 11.46
CA LYS A 225 18.07 8.63 10.15
C LYS A 225 16.82 9.17 9.47
N ILE A 226 15.75 8.39 9.48
CA ILE A 226 14.46 8.76 8.86
C ILE A 226 13.79 9.94 9.59
N VAL A 227 13.82 9.93 10.93
CA VAL A 227 13.27 11.04 11.74
C VAL A 227 14.06 12.32 11.51
N ARG A 228 15.39 12.25 11.45
CA ARG A 228 16.24 13.41 11.15
C ARG A 228 15.95 14.00 9.77
N PHE A 229 15.57 13.17 8.81
CA PHE A 229 15.10 13.64 7.50
C PHE A 229 13.72 14.31 7.53
N GLY A 230 12.97 14.16 8.63
CA GLY A 230 11.68 14.81 8.83
C GLY A 230 10.47 13.91 8.60
N ILE A 231 10.64 12.59 8.67
CA ILE A 231 9.56 11.61 8.52
C ILE A 231 9.41 10.76 9.79
N VAL A 232 8.17 10.59 10.23
CA VAL A 232 7.78 9.67 11.31
C VAL A 232 6.90 8.58 10.71
N HIS A 233 7.19 7.32 11.03
CA HIS A 233 6.46 6.16 10.50
C HIS A 233 4.99 6.16 10.91
N SER A 234 4.70 6.54 12.16
CA SER A 234 3.35 6.65 12.76
C SER A 234 2.54 5.34 12.78
N ASP A 235 3.20 4.21 12.60
CA ASP A 235 2.63 2.86 12.76
C ASP A 235 3.73 1.83 13.01
N MET A 236 4.80 2.22 13.71
CA MET A 236 5.97 1.36 13.87
C MET A 236 5.66 0.15 14.78
N SER A 237 6.04 -1.06 14.35
CA SER A 237 5.88 -2.30 15.13
C SER A 237 6.84 -3.38 14.64
N GLU A 238 6.89 -4.53 15.32
CA GLU A 238 7.69 -5.69 14.89
C GLU A 238 7.25 -6.29 13.54
N PHE A 239 6.06 -5.98 13.05
CA PHE A 239 5.58 -6.41 11.72
C PHE A 239 6.13 -5.54 10.59
N ASN A 240 6.64 -4.35 10.91
CA ASN A 240 7.12 -3.37 9.93
C ASN A 240 8.66 -3.34 9.83
N VAL A 241 9.32 -4.35 10.39
CA VAL A 241 10.78 -4.54 10.33
C VAL A 241 11.05 -5.87 9.64
N VAL A 242 11.91 -5.85 8.62
CA VAL A 242 12.38 -7.05 7.91
C VAL A 242 13.87 -7.19 8.10
N LEU A 243 14.32 -8.37 8.48
CA LEU A 243 15.74 -8.74 8.50
C LEU A 243 16.10 -9.34 7.15
N THR A 244 17.04 -8.72 6.45
CA THR A 244 17.54 -9.27 5.19
C THR A 244 18.55 -10.38 5.44
N HIS A 245 18.68 -11.30 4.48
CA HIS A 245 19.61 -12.44 4.62
C HIS A 245 21.09 -12.03 4.74
N ASP A 246 21.46 -10.84 4.31
CA ASP A 246 22.80 -10.26 4.48
C ASP A 246 23.00 -9.56 5.84
N GLY A 247 22.04 -9.67 6.77
CA GLY A 247 22.13 -9.14 8.13
C GLY A 247 21.69 -7.68 8.26
N GLY A 248 21.13 -7.09 7.21
CA GLY A 248 20.57 -5.75 7.21
C GLY A 248 19.17 -5.68 7.85
N VAL A 249 18.74 -4.45 8.14
CA VAL A 249 17.41 -4.13 8.65
C VAL A 249 16.71 -3.21 7.65
N LEU A 250 15.50 -3.59 7.25
CA LEU A 250 14.61 -2.74 6.45
C LEU A 250 13.35 -2.37 7.22
N ILE A 251 12.90 -1.13 7.06
CA ILE A 251 11.61 -0.66 7.56
C ILE A 251 10.62 -0.57 6.40
N ILE A 252 9.47 -1.22 6.55
CA ILE A 252 8.43 -1.37 5.52
C ILE A 252 7.09 -0.79 5.96
N ASP A 253 6.14 -0.72 5.03
CA ASP A 253 4.77 -0.21 5.23
C ASP A 253 4.65 1.27 5.61
N TRP A 254 5.00 2.12 4.64
CA TRP A 254 4.97 3.57 4.79
C TRP A 254 3.59 4.19 4.52
N ALA A 255 2.51 3.41 4.53
CA ALA A 255 1.17 3.89 4.20
C ALA A 255 0.65 5.01 5.14
N GLN A 256 1.06 5.00 6.40
CA GLN A 256 0.55 5.92 7.42
C GLN A 256 1.47 7.12 7.70
N TYR A 257 2.70 7.14 7.19
CA TYR A 257 3.75 8.11 7.56
C TYR A 257 3.30 9.56 7.67
N ILE A 258 3.93 10.32 8.55
CA ILE A 258 3.65 11.74 8.76
C ILE A 258 4.96 12.54 8.76
N THR A 259 4.91 13.79 8.32
CA THR A 259 6.08 14.68 8.37
C THR A 259 6.22 15.28 9.77
N THR A 260 7.46 15.50 10.23
CA THR A 260 7.75 16.17 11.52
C THR A 260 7.20 17.59 11.59
N ALA A 261 6.91 18.23 10.46
CA ALA A 261 6.22 19.51 10.37
C ALA A 261 4.85 19.52 11.07
N ARG A 262 4.19 18.37 11.19
CA ARG A 262 2.88 18.24 11.84
C ARG A 262 3.03 18.08 13.36
N PRO A 263 2.34 18.88 14.20
CA PRO A 263 2.50 18.82 15.65
C PRO A 263 2.23 17.43 16.25
N GLU A 264 1.26 16.69 15.72
CA GLU A 264 0.90 15.35 16.16
C GLU A 264 2.01 14.31 15.94
N SER A 265 2.99 14.60 15.08
CA SER A 265 4.12 13.69 14.80
C SER A 265 4.98 13.39 16.02
N TYR A 266 5.07 14.32 16.97
CA TYR A 266 5.90 14.19 18.17
C TYR A 266 5.39 13.07 19.09
N GLU A 267 4.09 13.06 19.38
CA GLU A 267 3.46 12.01 20.20
C GLU A 267 3.38 10.67 19.45
N LEU A 268 3.21 10.70 18.12
CA LEU A 268 3.28 9.49 17.29
C LEU A 268 4.68 8.86 17.29
N LEU A 269 5.73 9.69 17.26
CA LEU A 269 7.11 9.22 17.35
C LEU A 269 7.38 8.58 18.73
N LYS A 270 6.96 9.21 19.83
CA LYS A 270 7.06 8.61 21.17
C LYS A 270 6.40 7.23 21.25
N ARG A 271 5.21 7.13 20.66
CA ARG A 271 4.44 5.88 20.60
C ARG A 271 5.21 4.81 19.81
N ASP A 272 5.73 5.16 18.64
CA ASP A 272 6.51 4.24 17.80
C ASP A 272 7.74 3.68 18.55
N ILE A 273 8.52 4.53 19.21
CA ILE A 273 9.67 4.10 20.02
C ILE A 273 9.22 3.22 21.19
N THR A 274 8.14 3.61 21.88
CA THR A 274 7.59 2.83 23.00
C THR A 274 7.14 1.44 22.57
N VAL A 275 6.48 1.32 21.41
CA VAL A 275 6.03 0.03 20.87
C VAL A 275 7.22 -0.87 20.56
N LEU A 276 8.25 -0.35 19.88
CA LEU A 276 9.47 -1.11 19.59
C LEU A 276 10.17 -1.59 20.87
N LEU A 277 10.44 -0.70 21.83
CA LEU A 277 11.10 -1.06 23.09
C LEU A 277 10.30 -2.14 23.86
N ASN A 278 8.97 -2.01 23.88
CA ASN A 278 8.10 -3.00 24.52
C ASN A 278 8.12 -4.36 23.82
N ALA A 279 8.14 -4.40 22.49
CA ALA A 279 8.23 -5.63 21.73
C ALA A 279 9.51 -6.40 22.09
N PHE A 280 10.67 -5.74 22.07
CA PHE A 280 11.96 -6.36 22.39
C PHE A 280 12.07 -6.79 23.87
N ARG A 281 11.57 -5.98 24.80
CA ARG A 281 11.50 -6.34 26.23
C ARG A 281 10.62 -7.57 26.47
N ARG A 282 9.47 -7.65 25.79
CA ARG A 282 8.51 -8.74 25.94
C ARG A 282 9.05 -10.06 25.41
N ARG A 283 9.68 -10.04 24.24
CA ARG A 283 10.13 -11.23 23.50
C ARG A 283 11.51 -11.73 23.94
N TRP A 284 12.49 -10.83 24.05
CA TRP A 284 13.89 -11.20 24.26
C TRP A 284 14.51 -10.64 25.54
N ARG A 285 13.69 -10.01 26.42
CA ARG A 285 14.13 -9.43 27.70
C ARG A 285 15.21 -8.35 27.57
N VAL A 286 15.27 -7.68 26.41
CA VAL A 286 16.15 -6.53 26.20
C VAL A 286 15.62 -5.35 27.03
N ASN A 287 16.38 -4.94 28.04
CA ASN A 287 16.03 -3.83 28.93
C ASN A 287 16.70 -2.53 28.48
N LYS A 288 16.15 -1.89 27.44
CA LYS A 288 16.52 -0.53 27.02
C LYS A 288 15.37 0.42 27.38
N ARG A 289 15.65 1.47 28.15
CA ARG A 289 14.61 2.37 28.66
C ARG A 289 14.32 3.49 27.68
N PHE A 290 13.10 4.01 27.71
CA PHE A 290 12.68 5.10 26.84
C PHE A 290 13.55 6.35 27.07
N GLU A 291 13.88 6.64 28.31
CA GLU A 291 14.68 7.80 28.72
C GLU A 291 16.11 7.75 28.17
N ASP A 292 16.63 6.56 27.86
CA ASP A 292 17.98 6.38 27.31
C ASP A 292 18.01 6.57 25.78
N VAL A 293 16.85 6.46 25.11
CA VAL A 293 16.70 6.50 23.64
C VAL A 293 16.08 7.82 23.16
N TRP A 294 15.08 8.31 23.89
CA TRP A 294 14.26 9.46 23.52
C TRP A 294 15.05 10.74 23.25
N PRO A 295 16.09 11.13 24.02
CA PRO A 295 16.81 12.37 23.78
C PRO A 295 17.39 12.49 22.37
N ASN A 296 17.85 11.37 21.79
CA ASN A 296 18.38 11.36 20.42
C ASN A 296 17.28 11.58 19.38
N PHE A 297 16.12 10.95 19.57
CA PHE A 297 14.96 11.09 18.69
C PHE A 297 14.32 12.47 18.80
N GLU A 298 14.20 13.02 20.00
CA GLU A 298 13.71 14.37 20.24
C GLU A 298 14.60 15.41 19.56
N LYS A 299 15.93 15.27 19.72
CA LYS A 299 16.89 16.11 19.02
C LYS A 299 16.74 16.00 17.50
N ALA A 300 16.68 14.79 16.95
CA ALA A 300 16.49 14.58 15.51
C ALA A 300 15.17 15.19 14.99
N TRP A 301 14.09 15.09 15.79
CA TRP A 301 12.80 15.69 15.46
C TRP A 301 12.88 17.22 15.42
N LEU A 302 13.53 17.86 16.40
CA LEU A 302 13.78 19.31 16.43
C LEU A 302 14.67 19.77 15.28
N GLU A 303 15.80 19.07 15.04
CA GLU A 303 16.73 19.33 13.92
C GLU A 303 16.00 19.33 12.57
N SER A 304 15.12 18.35 12.34
CA SER A 304 14.35 18.23 11.09
C SER A 304 13.38 19.40 10.85
N ARG A 305 13.05 20.15 11.90
CA ARG A 305 12.16 21.33 11.87
C ARG A 305 12.95 22.64 11.84
N GLY A 306 14.27 22.59 11.89
CA GLY A 306 15.13 23.78 12.04
C GLY A 306 15.08 24.38 13.46
N GLU A 307 14.68 23.59 14.46
CA GLU A 307 14.52 24.00 15.86
C GLU A 307 15.63 23.43 16.77
N GLY A 308 16.68 22.82 16.18
CA GLY A 308 17.76 22.10 16.88
C GLY A 308 19.11 22.81 16.93
#